data_AF-A0AAN6YZ71-F1
#
_entry.id   AF-A0AAN6YZ71-F1
#
_cell.length_a   1.000
_cell.length_b   1.000
_cell.length_c   1.000
_cell.angle_alpha   90.00
_cell.angle_beta   90.00
_cell.angle_gamma   90.00
#
_symmetry.space_group_name_H-M   'P 1'
#
loop_
_entity.id
_entity.type
_entity.pdbx_description
1 polymer ?
#
loop_
_entity_poly.entity_id
_entity_poly.type
_entity_poly.pdbx_seq_one_letter_code
_entity_poly.pdbx_strand_id
1 'polypeptide(L)'
;MALARGHGLLAISVLTFIASVHSLPNSLGRRQAEVYTSKGCYVDNSDGHRALSAANYADNGMTVASCAAFCSRYKYFGLEFARECYCDNTISSAATIADNSECSFPCAGDATATCGAGDRLSVYENTAPASGPAPAELDGISYAGCFHEAPGRALPFRGTSAPDMTAAKCAEHCTGYAYFGTEYGSECYCGNEVPTVAAPESQCSMTCSGESSQLCGAGGRLNVYGPVPVASTPVEPVGNYVYQGCYTDSPQRVLSGSALHDDHMTLEMCAAACSSYAWFGVEYSKECYCGTDLSSSSVEKPQNDCNMPCGGNSGQMCGAANRLGVFHNPSLGGNPGGSPSQVGEFTYKSCWADSVYDRSLNGASYATDDMTLGSCAAFCTDFAFFGVEYSRECYCGNTVLGAAADEKDCSMLCAGDSSTYCGGPGRLNLYEKEPETGPDPPSDTCPGTPEASSAVLVNGAFECGFETEPWVISTAIGGGAGAQIEPSSGSSALEVFVDYLMFDREDGNIYIYQTLNTVPGQIYRLSVAVMKQKWATDSDGRGLEWSVDVNGEYFAYGGYEEGEFPWTTFTVTFTALGSDMVQIRISGDPRASVLFWFDNFVITKAVAPPPPQPA
;
A
#
# COMPACT_ATOMS: atom_id res chain seq x y z
N MET A 1 -91.29 2.31 -29.90
CA MET A 1 -90.73 1.90 -28.59
C MET A 1 -90.48 0.40 -28.62
N ALA A 2 -89.52 -0.13 -27.85
CA ALA A 2 -89.28 -1.55 -27.56
C ALA A 2 -89.04 -2.49 -28.78
N LEU A 3 -87.82 -3.00 -29.01
CA LEU A 3 -87.20 -4.19 -28.39
C LEU A 3 -87.69 -5.55 -28.94
N ALA A 4 -86.85 -6.20 -29.76
CA ALA A 4 -86.57 -7.64 -29.75
C ALA A 4 -85.36 -7.98 -30.67
N ARG A 5 -84.65 -9.08 -30.40
CA ARG A 5 -83.62 -9.69 -31.27
C ARG A 5 -84.17 -10.99 -31.89
N GLY A 6 -83.73 -11.40 -33.09
CA GLY A 6 -84.31 -12.60 -33.72
C GLY A 6 -83.62 -13.18 -34.97
N HIS A 7 -82.33 -13.55 -34.86
CA HIS A 7 -81.61 -14.54 -35.69
C HIS A 7 -81.46 -14.37 -37.22
N GLY A 8 -80.33 -14.85 -37.72
CA GLY A 8 -80.06 -15.13 -39.14
C GLY A 8 -78.75 -15.91 -39.26
N LEU A 9 -78.82 -17.19 -39.65
CA LEU A 9 -77.64 -18.02 -39.89
C LEU A 9 -77.13 -17.79 -41.32
N LEU A 10 -75.82 -17.92 -41.51
CA LEU A 10 -75.24 -18.42 -42.75
C LEU A 10 -73.90 -19.10 -42.45
N ALA A 11 -73.66 -20.25 -43.06
CA ALA A 11 -72.46 -21.07 -42.87
C ALA A 11 -71.46 -20.84 -44.00
N ILE A 12 -70.20 -21.31 -43.83
CA ILE A 12 -69.38 -21.80 -44.95
C ILE A 12 -68.29 -22.77 -44.47
N SER A 13 -68.01 -23.74 -45.36
CA SER A 13 -67.02 -24.83 -45.40
C SER A 13 -65.98 -25.02 -44.28
N VAL A 14 -65.76 -26.30 -43.98
CA VAL A 14 -64.53 -26.84 -43.37
C VAL A 14 -63.36 -26.74 -44.36
N LEU A 15 -62.15 -26.50 -43.84
CA LEU A 15 -60.90 -27.01 -44.41
C LEU A 15 -60.05 -27.60 -43.26
N THR A 16 -59.45 -28.77 -43.47
CA THR A 16 -58.68 -29.48 -42.43
C THR A 16 -57.22 -29.07 -42.39
N PHE A 17 -56.74 -28.66 -41.22
CA PHE A 17 -55.31 -28.65 -40.88
C PHE A 17 -55.07 -29.39 -39.56
N ILE A 18 -54.05 -30.23 -39.52
CA ILE A 18 -53.68 -31.01 -38.34
C ILE A 18 -52.81 -30.13 -37.44
N ALA A 19 -53.35 -29.69 -36.31
CA ALA A 19 -52.60 -28.99 -35.28
C ALA A 19 -52.08 -29.99 -34.24
N SER A 20 -50.83 -30.42 -34.38
CA SER A 20 -50.15 -31.24 -33.38
C SER A 20 -49.96 -30.45 -32.09
N VAL A 21 -50.61 -30.87 -31.01
CA VAL A 21 -50.47 -30.27 -29.66
C VAL A 21 -49.02 -30.39 -29.15
N HIS A 22 -48.24 -29.33 -29.37
CA HIS A 22 -46.99 -29.11 -28.66
C HIS A 22 -47.28 -28.21 -27.46
N SER A 23 -46.96 -28.72 -26.28
CA SER A 23 -46.91 -27.91 -25.05
C SER A 23 -45.87 -26.80 -25.23
N LEU A 24 -46.31 -25.54 -25.15
CA LEU A 24 -45.41 -24.39 -25.07
C LEU A 24 -44.61 -24.48 -23.76
N PRO A 25 -43.27 -24.58 -23.79
CA PRO A 25 -42.47 -24.43 -22.58
C PRO A 25 -42.56 -22.98 -22.10
N ASN A 26 -42.77 -22.79 -20.80
CA ASN A 26 -42.96 -21.48 -20.19
C ASN A 26 -41.63 -20.72 -20.08
N SER A 27 -41.19 -20.08 -21.16
CA SER A 27 -39.89 -19.40 -21.26
C SER A 27 -39.86 -18.02 -20.58
N LEU A 28 -40.17 -17.99 -19.27
CA LEU A 28 -39.73 -16.92 -18.37
C LEU A 28 -38.20 -17.04 -18.16
N GLY A 29 -37.47 -16.69 -19.21
CA GLY A 29 -36.01 -16.81 -19.34
C GLY A 29 -35.41 -15.62 -20.08
N ARG A 30 -35.92 -14.42 -19.82
CA ARG A 30 -35.30 -13.17 -20.30
C ARG A 30 -34.00 -13.00 -19.53
N ARG A 31 -32.89 -13.51 -20.07
CA ARG A 31 -31.55 -13.35 -19.50
C ARG A 31 -31.32 -11.88 -19.15
N GLN A 32 -31.26 -11.56 -17.86
CA GLN A 32 -30.56 -10.37 -17.43
C GLN A 32 -29.08 -10.58 -17.78
N ALA A 33 -28.38 -9.51 -18.15
CA ALA A 33 -26.92 -9.54 -18.07
C ALA A 33 -26.56 -9.71 -16.59
N GLU A 34 -25.62 -10.61 -16.30
CA GLU A 34 -25.19 -10.86 -14.93
C GLU A 34 -24.47 -9.61 -14.41
N VAL A 35 -25.05 -8.99 -13.37
CA VAL A 35 -24.63 -7.67 -12.83
C VAL A 35 -23.39 -7.79 -11.93
N TYR A 36 -22.70 -8.93 -12.04
CA TYR A 36 -21.56 -9.31 -11.23
C TYR A 36 -20.70 -10.35 -11.95
N THR A 37 -19.43 -10.45 -11.55
CA THR A 37 -18.45 -11.40 -12.08
C THR A 37 -17.74 -12.08 -10.91
N SER A 38 -17.64 -13.41 -10.95
CA SER A 38 -16.91 -14.16 -9.92
C SER A 38 -15.43 -13.78 -9.91
N LYS A 39 -14.87 -13.65 -8.70
CA LYS A 39 -13.44 -13.42 -8.43
C LYS A 39 -12.74 -14.67 -7.89
N GLY A 40 -13.47 -15.79 -7.82
CA GLY A 40 -12.97 -17.08 -7.35
C GLY A 40 -13.38 -17.40 -5.90
N CYS A 41 -12.91 -18.55 -5.42
CA CYS A 41 -13.02 -18.96 -4.04
C CYS A 41 -11.90 -18.33 -3.20
N TYR A 42 -12.25 -17.79 -2.04
CA TYR A 42 -11.28 -17.27 -1.06
C TYR A 42 -11.41 -18.07 0.23
N VAL A 43 -10.30 -18.24 0.96
CA VAL A 43 -10.36 -18.62 2.37
C VAL A 43 -11.00 -17.46 3.12
N ASP A 44 -12.14 -17.72 3.76
CA ASP A 44 -12.70 -16.78 4.72
C ASP A 44 -12.09 -17.06 6.10
N ASN A 45 -12.15 -16.09 7.01
CA ASN A 45 -11.73 -16.24 8.40
C ASN A 45 -10.23 -16.60 8.59
N SER A 46 -9.39 -16.37 7.58
CA SER A 46 -7.92 -16.45 7.67
C SER A 46 -7.42 -15.63 8.86
N ASP A 47 -6.70 -16.27 9.78
CA ASP A 47 -6.14 -15.66 10.99
C ASP A 47 -7.15 -14.86 11.84
N GLY A 48 -8.43 -15.23 11.77
CA GLY A 48 -9.54 -14.59 12.50
C GLY A 48 -10.12 -13.33 11.82
N HIS A 49 -9.74 -13.06 10.57
CA HIS A 49 -10.24 -11.94 9.78
C HIS A 49 -11.08 -12.41 8.60
N ARG A 50 -12.30 -11.86 8.44
CA ARG A 50 -13.13 -12.15 7.28
C ARG A 50 -12.61 -11.51 6.00
N ALA A 51 -12.83 -12.16 4.87
CA ALA A 51 -12.44 -11.69 3.54
C ALA A 51 -13.27 -10.48 3.08
N LEU A 52 -14.51 -10.34 3.57
CA LEU A 52 -15.42 -9.20 3.39
C LEU A 52 -16.14 -8.92 4.73
N SER A 53 -16.28 -7.65 5.11
CA SER A 53 -16.65 -7.28 6.50
C SER A 53 -17.65 -6.13 6.66
N ALA A 54 -17.75 -5.21 5.69
CA ALA A 54 -18.48 -3.95 5.85
C ALA A 54 -20.01 -4.09 6.05
N ALA A 55 -20.63 -5.18 5.58
CA ALA A 55 -22.00 -5.56 5.92
C ALA A 55 -22.24 -7.07 5.69
N ASN A 56 -23.17 -7.67 6.44
CA ASN A 56 -23.57 -9.06 6.22
C ASN A 56 -25.02 -9.38 6.62
N TYR A 57 -25.55 -10.49 6.12
CA TYR A 57 -26.77 -11.14 6.62
C TYR A 57 -26.75 -12.65 6.31
N ALA A 58 -27.70 -13.41 6.86
CA ALA A 58 -27.90 -14.81 6.53
C ALA A 58 -29.39 -15.12 6.32
N ASP A 59 -29.71 -15.96 5.33
CA ASP A 59 -31.07 -16.36 5.00
C ASP A 59 -31.12 -17.80 4.44
N ASN A 60 -32.17 -18.55 4.79
CA ASN A 60 -32.30 -19.96 4.40
C ASN A 60 -32.78 -20.16 2.95
N GLY A 61 -33.05 -19.08 2.22
CA GLY A 61 -33.29 -19.05 0.78
C GLY A 61 -32.23 -18.25 0.02
N MET A 62 -31.01 -18.15 0.56
CA MET A 62 -29.91 -17.40 -0.07
C MET A 62 -29.61 -17.84 -1.51
N THR A 63 -29.42 -16.86 -2.39
CA THR A 63 -28.96 -17.03 -3.77
C THR A 63 -27.86 -16.01 -4.08
N VAL A 64 -27.02 -16.28 -5.08
CA VAL A 64 -26.01 -15.31 -5.55
C VAL A 64 -26.67 -13.98 -5.92
N ALA A 65 -27.83 -14.01 -6.58
CA ALA A 65 -28.59 -12.82 -6.99
C ALA A 65 -29.18 -12.03 -5.80
N SER A 66 -29.64 -12.69 -4.73
CA SER A 66 -30.16 -12.00 -3.55
C SER A 66 -29.04 -11.39 -2.69
N CYS A 67 -27.86 -12.02 -2.64
CA CYS A 67 -26.69 -11.41 -2.03
C CYS A 67 -26.18 -10.22 -2.85
N ALA A 68 -26.08 -10.36 -4.18
CA ALA A 68 -25.74 -9.26 -5.08
C ALA A 68 -26.68 -8.04 -4.93
N ALA A 69 -27.99 -8.30 -4.78
CA ALA A 69 -28.97 -7.24 -4.57
C ALA A 69 -28.81 -6.53 -3.21
N PHE A 70 -28.57 -7.27 -2.13
CA PHE A 70 -28.26 -6.69 -0.81
C PHE A 70 -26.95 -5.88 -0.83
N CYS A 71 -25.91 -6.44 -1.44
CA CYS A 71 -24.60 -5.82 -1.59
C CYS A 71 -24.48 -4.87 -2.79
N SER A 72 -25.59 -4.45 -3.42
CA SER A 72 -25.57 -3.66 -4.66
C SER A 72 -24.93 -2.26 -4.54
N ARG A 73 -24.73 -1.78 -3.30
CA ARG A 73 -23.98 -0.56 -2.95
C ARG A 73 -22.48 -0.77 -2.69
N TYR A 74 -22.00 -2.01 -2.78
CA TYR A 74 -20.62 -2.40 -2.49
C TYR A 74 -19.94 -2.95 -3.74
N LYS A 75 -18.62 -2.77 -3.85
CA LYS A 75 -17.83 -3.28 -4.98
C LYS A 75 -17.80 -4.81 -5.01
N TYR A 76 -17.65 -5.44 -3.85
CA TYR A 76 -17.57 -6.90 -3.69
C TYR A 76 -18.70 -7.45 -2.83
N PHE A 77 -19.07 -8.69 -3.13
CA PHE A 77 -19.90 -9.50 -2.25
C PHE A 77 -19.41 -10.95 -2.25
N GLY A 78 -19.74 -11.68 -1.19
CA GLY A 78 -19.27 -13.03 -0.97
C GLY A 78 -20.34 -13.88 -0.30
N LEU A 79 -20.42 -15.15 -0.68
CA LEU A 79 -21.37 -16.10 -0.10
C LEU A 79 -20.66 -17.23 0.61
N GLU A 80 -21.05 -17.48 1.86
CA GLU A 80 -20.47 -18.49 2.75
C GLU A 80 -21.55 -19.50 3.21
N PHE A 81 -21.12 -20.71 3.54
CA PHE A 81 -21.91 -21.73 4.23
C PHE A 81 -23.33 -21.97 3.67
N ALA A 82 -23.48 -21.91 2.33
CA ALA A 82 -24.73 -21.98 1.57
C ALA A 82 -25.78 -20.88 1.81
N ARG A 83 -25.68 -20.11 2.90
CA ARG A 83 -26.80 -19.30 3.47
C ARG A 83 -26.40 -17.87 3.87
N GLU A 84 -25.11 -17.55 3.88
CA GLU A 84 -24.57 -16.31 4.45
C GLU A 84 -24.05 -15.41 3.33
N CYS A 85 -24.20 -14.10 3.50
CA CYS A 85 -23.86 -13.09 2.51
C CYS A 85 -23.10 -11.96 3.18
N TYR A 86 -21.97 -11.58 2.59
CA TYR A 86 -21.03 -10.57 3.06
C TYR A 86 -20.77 -9.55 1.95
N CYS A 87 -20.60 -8.28 2.29
CA CYS A 87 -20.32 -7.18 1.37
C CYS A 87 -19.09 -6.39 1.81
N ASP A 88 -18.31 -5.90 0.86
CA ASP A 88 -17.23 -4.94 1.13
C ASP A 88 -16.86 -4.13 -0.11
N ASN A 89 -16.15 -3.02 0.07
CA ASN A 89 -15.53 -2.29 -1.05
C ASN A 89 -14.11 -2.78 -1.36
N THR A 90 -13.50 -3.54 -0.45
CA THR A 90 -12.20 -4.18 -0.60
C THR A 90 -12.24 -5.64 -0.16
N ILE A 91 -11.62 -6.55 -0.91
CA ILE A 91 -11.29 -7.88 -0.41
C ILE A 91 -10.11 -7.72 0.57
N SER A 92 -10.19 -8.32 1.76
CA SER A 92 -9.11 -8.27 2.76
C SER A 92 -7.79 -8.79 2.18
N SER A 93 -6.68 -8.11 2.47
CA SER A 93 -5.34 -8.54 2.04
C SER A 93 -4.85 -9.84 2.71
N ALA A 94 -5.55 -10.31 3.75
CA ALA A 94 -5.33 -11.62 4.38
C ALA A 94 -6.16 -12.76 3.76
N ALA A 95 -7.10 -12.45 2.85
CA ALA A 95 -7.90 -13.45 2.16
C ALA A 95 -7.09 -14.10 1.04
N THR A 96 -6.66 -15.34 1.26
CA THR A 96 -5.94 -16.13 0.26
C THR A 96 -6.92 -16.76 -0.73
N ILE A 97 -6.51 -16.86 -2.00
CA ILE A 97 -7.30 -17.55 -3.04
C ILE A 97 -7.20 -19.06 -2.80
N ALA A 98 -8.36 -19.71 -2.70
CA ALA A 98 -8.52 -21.15 -2.59
C ALA A 98 -8.82 -21.77 -3.96
N ASP A 99 -8.76 -23.10 -4.10
CA ASP A 99 -9.23 -23.73 -5.34
C ASP A 99 -10.75 -23.54 -5.49
N ASN A 100 -11.22 -23.26 -6.70
CA ASN A 100 -12.64 -23.00 -6.95
C ASN A 100 -13.55 -24.20 -6.61
N SER A 101 -13.01 -25.41 -6.54
CA SER A 101 -13.74 -26.61 -6.07
C SER A 101 -13.91 -26.69 -4.55
N GLU A 102 -13.22 -25.85 -3.75
CA GLU A 102 -13.42 -25.79 -2.31
C GLU A 102 -14.74 -25.07 -1.96
N CYS A 103 -15.10 -24.02 -2.71
CA CYS A 103 -16.39 -23.32 -2.64
C CYS A 103 -17.51 -24.16 -3.29
N SER A 104 -17.80 -25.31 -2.68
CA SER A 104 -18.59 -26.41 -3.23
C SER A 104 -20.03 -26.50 -2.73
N PHE A 105 -20.43 -25.73 -1.72
CA PHE A 105 -21.77 -25.84 -1.14
C PHE A 105 -22.81 -25.22 -2.08
N PRO A 106 -23.89 -25.93 -2.44
CA PRO A 106 -24.98 -25.35 -3.23
C PRO A 106 -25.70 -24.26 -2.44
N CYS A 107 -26.13 -23.18 -3.08
CA CYS A 107 -26.87 -22.10 -2.42
C CYS A 107 -28.22 -22.57 -1.88
N ALA A 108 -28.59 -22.15 -0.67
CA ALA A 108 -29.77 -22.65 0.03
C ALA A 108 -31.10 -22.38 -0.71
N GLY A 109 -31.19 -21.28 -1.47
CA GLY A 109 -32.31 -20.95 -2.35
C GLY A 109 -32.13 -21.33 -3.83
N ASP A 110 -30.92 -21.74 -4.25
CA ASP A 110 -30.62 -22.13 -5.63
C ASP A 110 -29.52 -23.19 -5.69
N ALA A 111 -29.93 -24.46 -5.77
CA ALA A 111 -29.03 -25.59 -5.85
C ALA A 111 -28.26 -25.72 -7.19
N THR A 112 -28.40 -24.75 -8.12
CA THR A 112 -27.62 -24.70 -9.37
C THR A 112 -26.40 -23.78 -9.32
N ALA A 113 -26.25 -22.99 -8.24
CA ALA A 113 -25.11 -22.12 -7.97
C ALA A 113 -24.38 -22.52 -6.68
N THR A 114 -23.11 -22.14 -6.52
CA THR A 114 -22.32 -22.39 -5.29
C THR A 114 -22.15 -21.15 -4.43
N CYS A 115 -22.28 -21.34 -3.12
CA CYS A 115 -22.29 -20.33 -2.07
C CYS A 115 -21.27 -20.70 -0.98
N GLY A 116 -19.99 -20.70 -1.35
CA GLY A 116 -18.88 -20.96 -0.45
C GLY A 116 -18.79 -22.41 0.03
N ALA A 117 -18.20 -22.57 1.21
CA ALA A 117 -18.30 -23.75 2.07
C ALA A 117 -18.17 -23.30 3.53
N GLY A 118 -17.50 -24.04 4.41
CA GLY A 118 -17.04 -23.51 5.71
C GLY A 118 -15.64 -22.92 5.57
N ASP A 119 -15.42 -21.71 6.12
CA ASP A 119 -14.18 -20.93 5.99
C ASP A 119 -13.79 -20.72 4.50
N ARG A 120 -14.78 -20.63 3.62
CA ARG A 120 -14.63 -20.51 2.15
C ARG A 120 -15.73 -19.62 1.58
N LEU A 121 -15.33 -18.51 0.98
CA LEU A 121 -16.22 -17.48 0.44
C LEU A 121 -16.22 -17.52 -1.09
N SER A 122 -17.40 -17.76 -1.70
CA SER A 122 -17.58 -17.53 -3.15
C SER A 122 -17.64 -16.01 -3.38
N VAL A 123 -16.55 -15.38 -3.83
CA VAL A 123 -16.49 -13.90 -3.98
C VAL A 123 -16.83 -13.47 -5.41
N TYR A 124 -17.54 -12.35 -5.51
CA TYR A 124 -17.99 -11.72 -6.74
C TYR A 124 -17.73 -10.20 -6.66
N GLU A 125 -17.43 -9.58 -7.80
CA GLU A 125 -17.42 -8.13 -7.98
C GLU A 125 -18.70 -7.71 -8.71
N ASN A 126 -19.40 -6.70 -8.22
CA ASN A 126 -20.52 -6.09 -8.96
C ASN A 126 -19.96 -5.40 -10.21
N THR A 127 -20.43 -5.76 -11.41
CA THR A 127 -19.94 -5.21 -12.69
C THR A 127 -20.52 -3.84 -13.01
N ALA A 128 -21.63 -3.51 -12.36
CA ALA A 128 -22.10 -2.16 -12.17
C ALA A 128 -22.56 -2.03 -10.70
N PRO A 129 -21.64 -1.76 -9.75
CA PRO A 129 -22.05 -1.34 -8.42
C PRO A 129 -22.89 -0.07 -8.62
N ALA A 130 -24.03 0.03 -7.95
CA ALA A 130 -24.64 1.34 -7.82
C ALA A 130 -23.63 2.23 -7.08
N SER A 131 -23.46 3.49 -7.52
CA SER A 131 -22.84 4.52 -6.70
C SER A 131 -23.75 4.75 -5.50
N GLY A 132 -23.58 3.89 -4.49
CA GLY A 132 -24.51 3.72 -3.41
C GLY A 132 -24.54 4.94 -2.49
N PRO A 133 -25.56 5.06 -1.63
CA PRO A 133 -25.60 6.13 -0.66
C PRO A 133 -24.38 6.04 0.26
N ALA A 134 -23.57 7.09 0.26
CA ALA A 134 -22.32 7.21 0.98
C ALA A 134 -22.32 8.47 1.87
N PRO A 135 -21.39 8.64 2.82
CA PRO A 135 -21.16 9.95 3.44
C PRO A 135 -20.91 11.02 2.36
N ALA A 136 -21.31 12.25 2.62
CA ALA A 136 -21.17 13.32 1.64
C ALA A 136 -19.74 13.85 1.56
N GLU A 137 -19.15 13.81 0.37
CA GLU A 137 -17.93 14.56 0.06
C GLU A 137 -18.24 16.07 0.04
N LEU A 138 -17.45 16.86 0.78
CA LEU A 138 -17.64 18.30 0.96
C LEU A 138 -16.27 19.01 1.00
N ASP A 139 -16.10 20.08 0.22
CA ASP A 139 -14.82 20.80 0.13
C ASP A 139 -14.40 21.36 1.50
N GLY A 140 -13.25 20.90 2.00
CA GLY A 140 -12.68 21.33 3.28
C GLY A 140 -13.44 20.85 4.53
N ILE A 141 -14.41 19.95 4.39
CA ILE A 141 -15.21 19.40 5.48
C ILE A 141 -15.20 17.87 5.38
N SER A 142 -14.68 17.21 6.40
CA SER A 142 -14.49 15.77 6.41
C SER A 142 -15.61 15.04 7.13
N TYR A 143 -15.88 13.81 6.70
CA TYR A 143 -16.69 12.87 7.47
C TYR A 143 -15.92 12.38 8.70
N ALA A 144 -16.51 12.54 9.88
CA ALA A 144 -15.93 12.15 11.16
C ALA A 144 -16.38 10.75 11.65
N GLY A 145 -17.40 10.15 11.01
CA GLY A 145 -17.92 8.82 11.33
C GLY A 145 -19.39 8.79 11.75
N CYS A 146 -19.86 7.58 12.05
CA CYS A 146 -21.19 7.28 12.56
C CYS A 146 -21.21 7.31 14.10
N PHE A 147 -22.18 8.00 14.71
CA PHE A 147 -22.23 8.20 16.17
C PHE A 147 -23.63 7.98 16.77
N HIS A 148 -23.68 7.62 18.05
CA HIS A 148 -24.90 7.48 18.85
C HIS A 148 -25.39 8.81 19.45
N GLU A 149 -26.71 8.96 19.54
CA GLU A 149 -27.36 9.83 20.53
C GLU A 149 -27.17 9.28 21.96
N ALA A 150 -26.04 9.61 22.58
CA ALA A 150 -25.72 9.28 23.98
C ALA A 150 -26.44 10.24 24.95
N PRO A 151 -26.95 9.77 26.11
CA PRO A 151 -28.22 10.17 26.73
C PRO A 151 -28.49 11.69 26.80
N GLY A 152 -29.01 12.21 25.69
CA GLY A 152 -29.01 13.62 25.34
C GLY A 152 -28.85 13.78 23.83
N ARG A 153 -28.80 15.03 23.35
CA ARG A 153 -28.54 15.37 21.95
C ARG A 153 -27.02 15.42 21.74
N ALA A 154 -26.47 14.59 20.87
CA ALA A 154 -25.01 14.44 20.75
C ALA A 154 -24.30 15.67 20.18
N LEU A 155 -25.02 16.49 19.39
CA LEU A 155 -24.60 17.81 18.91
C LEU A 155 -25.61 18.86 19.42
N PRO A 156 -25.46 19.35 20.67
CA PRO A 156 -26.58 19.93 21.43
C PRO A 156 -26.86 21.42 21.18
N PHE A 157 -26.07 22.13 20.40
CA PHE A 157 -26.09 23.60 20.40
C PHE A 157 -27.17 24.21 19.49
N ARG A 158 -27.46 23.57 18.36
CA ARG A 158 -28.41 24.05 17.35
C ARG A 158 -28.91 22.86 16.52
N GLY A 159 -30.10 22.97 15.95
CA GLY A 159 -30.59 21.98 14.98
C GLY A 159 -31.81 22.45 14.21
N THR A 160 -32.13 21.73 13.13
CA THR A 160 -33.27 21.97 12.24
C THR A 160 -33.65 20.68 11.51
N SER A 161 -34.87 20.62 10.97
CA SER A 161 -35.28 19.60 10.00
C SER A 161 -35.71 20.22 8.67
N ALA A 162 -35.50 19.50 7.57
CA ALA A 162 -35.89 19.92 6.23
C ALA A 162 -36.40 18.71 5.42
N PRO A 163 -37.43 18.88 4.57
CA PRO A 163 -37.95 17.80 3.72
C PRO A 163 -37.01 17.44 2.55
N ASP A 164 -35.96 18.25 2.35
CA ASP A 164 -34.96 18.13 1.28
C ASP A 164 -33.54 18.29 1.86
N MET A 165 -33.29 17.71 3.05
CA MET A 165 -32.01 17.80 3.76
C MET A 165 -30.86 17.16 2.98
N THR A 166 -29.68 17.78 3.04
CA THR A 166 -28.40 17.23 2.56
C THR A 166 -27.30 17.60 3.56
N ALA A 167 -26.15 16.91 3.52
CA ALA A 167 -25.04 17.26 4.41
C ALA A 167 -24.55 18.71 4.18
N ALA A 168 -24.51 19.16 2.92
CA ALA A 168 -24.15 20.53 2.56
C ALA A 168 -25.09 21.60 3.16
N LYS A 169 -26.42 21.34 3.16
CA LYS A 169 -27.39 22.22 3.83
C LYS A 169 -27.22 22.23 5.35
N CYS A 170 -26.81 21.09 5.93
CA CYS A 170 -26.51 21.04 7.35
C CYS A 170 -25.24 21.83 7.69
N ALA A 171 -24.18 21.73 6.86
CA ALA A 171 -22.99 22.56 6.96
C ALA A 171 -23.32 24.07 6.92
N GLU A 172 -24.11 24.50 5.94
CA GLU A 172 -24.57 25.90 5.83
C GLU A 172 -25.32 26.34 7.09
N HIS A 173 -26.28 25.54 7.57
CA HIS A 173 -27.03 25.82 8.79
C HIS A 173 -26.13 25.90 10.04
N CYS A 174 -25.08 25.09 10.10
CA CYS A 174 -24.14 25.00 11.21
C CYS A 174 -22.92 25.91 11.07
N THR A 175 -22.90 26.84 10.12
CA THR A 175 -21.85 27.89 10.00
C THR A 175 -21.57 28.54 11.36
N GLY A 176 -20.32 28.45 11.82
CA GLY A 176 -19.86 28.95 13.13
C GLY A 176 -19.81 27.90 14.25
N TYR A 177 -20.14 26.64 13.96
CA TYR A 177 -19.88 25.47 14.81
C TYR A 177 -18.76 24.63 14.21
N ALA A 178 -18.00 23.91 15.05
CA ALA A 178 -16.95 23.01 14.55
C ALA A 178 -17.54 21.77 13.85
N TYR A 179 -18.56 21.17 14.45
CA TYR A 179 -19.18 19.92 13.99
C TYR A 179 -20.63 20.12 13.62
N PHE A 180 -21.07 19.33 12.65
CA PHE A 180 -22.49 19.11 12.36
C PHE A 180 -22.76 17.63 12.11
N GLY A 181 -24.01 17.22 12.18
CA GLY A 181 -24.40 15.85 11.92
C GLY A 181 -25.83 15.74 11.46
N THR A 182 -26.07 14.78 10.57
CA THR A 182 -27.38 14.52 9.97
C THR A 182 -28.00 13.26 10.55
N GLU A 183 -29.27 13.37 10.96
CA GLU A 183 -30.06 12.29 11.56
C GLU A 183 -31.33 12.01 10.74
N TYR A 184 -31.82 10.77 10.80
CA TYR A 184 -33.14 10.37 10.33
C TYR A 184 -33.52 10.87 8.91
N GLY A 185 -32.54 10.92 8.01
CA GLY A 185 -32.67 11.36 6.62
C GLY A 185 -33.00 12.86 6.41
N SER A 186 -33.39 13.58 7.45
CA SER A 186 -34.12 14.86 7.32
C SER A 186 -33.78 15.88 8.41
N GLU A 187 -33.02 15.49 9.42
CA GLU A 187 -32.65 16.34 10.55
C GLU A 187 -31.15 16.69 10.52
N CYS A 188 -30.81 17.82 11.13
CA CYS A 188 -29.48 18.40 11.17
C CYS A 188 -29.22 19.00 12.55
N TYR A 189 -28.03 18.75 13.09
CA TYR A 189 -27.62 19.18 14.43
C TYR A 189 -26.18 19.73 14.42
N CYS A 190 -25.88 20.72 15.27
CA CYS A 190 -24.59 21.42 15.32
C CYS A 190 -23.97 21.37 16.73
N GLY A 191 -22.65 21.28 16.80
CA GLY A 191 -21.91 21.32 18.06
C GLY A 191 -20.44 21.72 17.90
N ASN A 192 -19.75 21.92 19.03
CA ASN A 192 -18.33 22.32 19.04
C ASN A 192 -17.38 21.20 19.49
N GLU A 193 -17.93 20.04 19.80
CA GLU A 193 -17.23 18.82 20.25
C GLU A 193 -17.72 17.65 19.39
N VAL A 194 -16.83 16.71 19.06
CA VAL A 194 -17.22 15.47 18.37
C VAL A 194 -17.93 14.55 19.37
N PRO A 195 -19.01 13.84 19.00
CA PRO A 195 -19.67 12.90 19.90
C PRO A 195 -18.73 11.78 20.36
N THR A 196 -18.77 11.43 21.65
CA THR A 196 -17.82 10.48 22.26
C THR A 196 -18.22 9.00 22.12
N VAL A 197 -19.37 8.70 21.49
CA VAL A 197 -19.91 7.33 21.39
C VAL A 197 -20.10 6.97 19.92
N ALA A 198 -19.06 6.42 19.31
CA ALA A 198 -19.09 5.91 17.95
C ALA A 198 -20.09 4.75 17.80
N ALA A 199 -20.68 4.63 16.62
CA ALA A 199 -21.59 3.57 16.21
C ALA A 199 -21.02 2.86 14.98
N PRO A 200 -21.32 1.56 14.76
CA PRO A 200 -20.94 0.90 13.51
C PRO A 200 -21.55 1.59 12.29
N GLU A 201 -20.74 1.88 11.26
CA GLU A 201 -21.14 2.61 10.04
C GLU A 201 -22.41 2.03 9.37
N SER A 202 -22.60 0.71 9.44
CA SER A 202 -23.80 0.03 8.94
C SER A 202 -25.12 0.52 9.58
N GLN A 203 -25.05 1.19 10.75
CA GLN A 203 -26.18 1.78 11.46
C GLN A 203 -26.49 3.24 11.04
N CYS A 204 -25.60 3.92 10.32
CA CYS A 204 -25.87 5.25 9.72
C CYS A 204 -26.24 5.13 8.23
N SER A 205 -27.20 4.25 7.92
CA SER A 205 -27.50 3.79 6.55
C SER A 205 -28.78 4.38 5.92
N MET A 206 -29.37 5.43 6.51
CA MET A 206 -30.52 6.15 5.94
C MET A 206 -30.07 7.22 4.95
N THR A 207 -30.73 7.30 3.81
CA THR A 207 -30.41 8.31 2.77
C THR A 207 -30.89 9.70 3.14
N CYS A 208 -30.17 10.73 2.72
CA CYS A 208 -30.62 12.12 2.82
C CYS A 208 -31.87 12.38 1.97
N SER A 209 -32.83 13.12 2.52
CA SER A 209 -34.14 13.40 1.91
C SER A 209 -34.06 14.35 0.70
N GLY A 210 -33.03 15.20 0.64
CA GLY A 210 -32.74 16.06 -0.51
C GLY A 210 -31.73 15.49 -1.51
N GLU A 211 -31.02 14.41 -1.17
CA GLU A 211 -30.05 13.76 -2.05
C GLU A 211 -29.91 12.27 -1.70
N SER A 212 -30.52 11.40 -2.51
CA SER A 212 -30.55 9.95 -2.26
C SER A 212 -29.18 9.26 -2.34
N SER A 213 -28.16 9.88 -2.92
CA SER A 213 -26.78 9.38 -2.94
C SER A 213 -25.95 9.76 -1.69
N GLN A 214 -26.52 10.54 -0.76
CA GLN A 214 -25.87 10.88 0.51
C GLN A 214 -26.50 10.14 1.70
N LEU A 215 -25.72 9.88 2.75
CA LEU A 215 -26.16 9.33 4.03
C LEU A 215 -26.43 10.42 5.07
N CYS A 216 -27.56 10.27 5.76
CA CYS A 216 -28.08 11.16 6.80
C CYS A 216 -28.57 10.35 8.02
N GLY A 217 -27.69 9.52 8.56
CA GLY A 217 -27.81 8.86 9.86
C GLY A 217 -28.78 7.68 9.87
N ALA A 218 -29.47 7.52 10.99
CA ALA A 218 -30.67 6.70 11.18
C ALA A 218 -31.36 7.14 12.50
N GLY A 219 -32.35 6.40 13.00
CA GLY A 219 -32.97 6.71 14.29
C GLY A 219 -31.99 6.57 15.46
N GLY A 220 -31.65 7.68 16.13
CA GLY A 220 -30.64 7.73 17.19
C GLY A 220 -29.21 7.56 16.68
N ARG A 221 -28.95 7.86 15.40
CA ARG A 221 -27.64 7.72 14.74
C ARG A 221 -27.33 8.90 13.82
N LEU A 222 -26.15 9.48 13.98
CA LEU A 222 -25.70 10.66 13.22
C LEU A 222 -24.54 10.26 12.29
N ASN A 223 -24.62 10.62 11.01
CA ASN A 223 -23.40 10.83 10.23
C ASN A 223 -22.85 12.20 10.65
N VAL A 224 -21.66 12.26 11.26
CA VAL A 224 -21.05 13.50 11.76
C VAL A 224 -19.95 13.97 10.82
N TYR A 225 -19.84 15.29 10.66
CA TYR A 225 -18.92 15.99 9.78
C TYR A 225 -18.35 17.23 10.48
N GLY A 226 -17.21 17.74 10.01
CA GLY A 226 -16.56 18.95 10.54
C GLY A 226 -15.15 19.10 9.95
N PRO A 227 -14.21 19.78 10.63
CA PRO A 227 -12.84 19.28 10.56
C PRO A 227 -12.86 17.86 11.13
N VAL A 228 -12.11 16.90 10.56
CA VAL A 228 -11.87 15.66 11.31
C VAL A 228 -11.32 16.05 12.68
N PRO A 229 -11.72 15.41 13.80
CA PRO A 229 -10.70 15.12 14.77
C PRO A 229 -9.67 14.26 14.04
N VAL A 230 -8.59 14.87 13.54
CA VAL A 230 -7.37 14.11 13.30
C VAL A 230 -7.12 13.34 14.58
N ALA A 231 -6.64 12.09 14.54
CA ALA A 231 -6.16 11.47 15.77
C ALA A 231 -5.00 12.35 16.24
N SER A 232 -5.24 13.15 17.29
CA SER A 232 -5.00 14.61 17.32
C SER A 232 -3.76 15.13 16.57
N THR A 233 -3.88 16.27 15.88
CA THR A 233 -2.73 17.07 15.43
C THR A 233 -2.28 18.06 16.49
N PRO A 234 -1.11 17.83 17.14
CA PRO A 234 -0.54 16.53 17.50
C PRO A 234 -1.32 15.92 18.68
N VAL A 235 -1.03 14.67 19.07
CA VAL A 235 -1.22 14.32 20.48
C VAL A 235 -0.21 15.18 21.23
N GLU A 236 -0.71 16.11 22.06
CA GLU A 236 0.12 16.87 22.99
C GLU A 236 1.09 15.90 23.68
N PRO A 237 2.41 16.08 23.55
CA PRO A 237 3.37 15.01 23.80
C PRO A 237 3.13 14.34 25.15
N VAL A 238 2.98 13.01 25.13
CA VAL A 238 2.67 12.21 26.31
C VAL A 238 3.95 12.07 27.12
N GLY A 239 4.27 13.11 27.88
CA GLY A 239 5.65 13.38 28.30
C GLY A 239 6.51 13.79 27.10
N ASN A 240 7.38 12.89 26.65
CA ASN A 240 8.29 13.11 25.53
C ASN A 240 7.87 12.37 24.23
N TYR A 241 6.73 11.68 24.24
CA TYR A 241 6.30 10.79 23.16
C TYR A 241 5.24 11.42 22.26
N VAL A 242 5.42 11.30 20.95
CA VAL A 242 4.51 11.77 19.91
C VAL A 242 3.85 10.56 19.24
N TYR A 243 2.52 10.61 19.05
CA TYR A 243 1.78 9.55 18.34
C TYR A 243 2.29 9.38 16.90
N GLN A 244 2.49 8.14 16.47
CA GLN A 244 2.97 7.81 15.12
C GLN A 244 1.89 7.16 14.25
N GLY A 245 1.02 6.33 14.83
CA GLY A 245 -0.05 5.68 14.06
C GLY A 245 -0.67 4.47 14.75
N CYS A 246 -1.52 3.76 14.00
CA CYS A 246 -2.16 2.51 14.42
C CYS A 246 -1.52 1.33 13.67
N TYR A 247 -1.09 0.27 14.36
CA TYR A 247 -0.33 -0.82 13.76
C TYR A 247 -0.91 -2.21 14.10
N THR A 248 -0.73 -3.19 13.22
CA THR A 248 -1.15 -4.59 13.47
C THR A 248 -0.26 -5.28 14.50
N ASP A 249 -0.85 -5.82 15.57
CA ASP A 249 -0.12 -6.42 16.70
C ASP A 249 -0.32 -7.94 16.81
N SER A 250 -0.29 -8.63 15.67
CA SER A 250 -0.46 -10.07 15.49
C SER A 250 0.10 -10.49 14.12
N PRO A 251 0.69 -11.69 13.94
CA PRO A 251 0.85 -12.79 14.91
C PRO A 251 2.11 -12.68 15.79
N GLN A 252 2.94 -11.67 15.58
CA GLN A 252 4.07 -11.32 16.46
C GLN A 252 3.80 -9.95 17.09
N ARG A 253 4.27 -9.73 18.33
CA ARG A 253 4.11 -8.42 18.98
C ARG A 253 4.98 -7.36 18.32
N VAL A 254 4.41 -6.19 18.04
CA VAL A 254 5.13 -5.04 17.44
C VAL A 254 6.22 -4.53 18.36
N LEU A 255 5.91 -4.43 19.65
CA LEU A 255 6.80 -3.96 20.70
C LEU A 255 7.14 -5.13 21.65
N SER A 256 8.41 -5.53 21.66
CA SER A 256 8.91 -6.77 22.28
C SER A 256 9.66 -6.57 23.60
N GLY A 257 9.64 -5.36 24.16
CA GLY A 257 10.30 -4.99 25.41
C GLY A 257 9.44 -5.27 26.66
N SER A 258 9.41 -4.32 27.58
CA SER A 258 8.56 -4.41 28.78
C SER A 258 7.07 -4.28 28.43
N ALA A 259 6.20 -4.82 29.28
CA ALA A 259 4.74 -4.71 29.11
C ALA A 259 4.03 -4.64 30.47
N LEU A 260 2.86 -3.99 30.51
CA LEU A 260 1.95 -4.01 31.66
C LEU A 260 0.48 -4.00 31.23
N HIS A 261 -0.39 -4.26 32.22
CA HIS A 261 -1.83 -4.42 32.06
C HIS A 261 -2.54 -3.86 33.28
N ASP A 262 -3.40 -2.86 33.11
CA ASP A 262 -4.22 -2.30 34.21
C ASP A 262 -5.57 -1.85 33.65
N ASP A 263 -6.67 -2.23 34.31
CA ASP A 263 -8.02 -1.84 33.88
C ASP A 263 -8.24 -0.29 33.92
N HIS A 264 -7.33 0.47 34.53
CA HIS A 264 -7.28 1.94 34.55
C HIS A 264 -6.16 2.53 33.67
N MET A 265 -5.72 1.84 32.62
CA MET A 265 -4.68 2.33 31.71
C MET A 265 -4.98 3.74 31.18
N THR A 266 -3.93 4.55 31.06
CA THR A 266 -3.93 5.83 30.32
C THR A 266 -2.66 5.94 29.50
N LEU A 267 -2.63 6.86 28.52
CA LEU A 267 -1.43 7.12 27.73
C LEU A 267 -0.25 7.55 28.62
N GLU A 268 -0.50 8.40 29.61
CA GLU A 268 0.53 8.87 30.56
C GLU A 268 1.07 7.74 31.44
N MET A 269 0.22 6.79 31.84
CA MET A 269 0.64 5.60 32.60
C MET A 269 1.58 4.74 31.76
N CYS A 270 1.24 4.52 30.48
CA CYS A 270 2.08 3.74 29.57
C CYS A 270 3.40 4.47 29.25
N ALA A 271 3.35 5.77 28.93
CA ALA A 271 4.54 6.59 28.69
C ALA A 271 5.50 6.66 29.89
N ALA A 272 4.96 6.73 31.11
CA ALA A 272 5.77 6.73 32.32
C ALA A 272 6.41 5.36 32.62
N ALA A 273 5.71 4.26 32.33
CA ALA A 273 6.27 2.92 32.48
C ALA A 273 7.31 2.58 31.40
N CYS A 274 7.13 3.10 30.18
CA CYS A 274 8.02 2.90 29.05
C CYS A 274 9.11 3.98 28.91
N SER A 275 9.35 4.83 29.91
CA SER A 275 10.19 6.05 29.77
C SER A 275 11.67 5.82 29.41
N SER A 276 12.14 4.57 29.42
CA SER A 276 13.48 4.13 29.00
C SER A 276 13.52 3.50 27.59
N TYR A 277 12.38 3.48 26.88
CA TYR A 277 12.21 2.88 25.57
C TYR A 277 11.86 3.98 24.55
N ALA A 278 12.37 3.89 23.32
CA ALA A 278 12.05 4.87 22.28
C ALA A 278 10.56 4.84 21.89
N TRP A 279 9.90 3.69 22.03
CA TRP A 279 8.50 3.50 21.68
C TRP A 279 7.68 2.96 22.85
N PHE A 280 6.42 3.39 22.90
CA PHE A 280 5.36 2.66 23.58
C PHE A 280 4.15 2.47 22.67
N GLY A 281 3.30 1.52 23.02
CA GLY A 281 2.05 1.26 22.34
C GLY A 281 0.99 0.78 23.31
N VAL A 282 -0.27 1.11 23.02
CA VAL A 282 -1.43 0.76 23.84
C VAL A 282 -2.44 -0.07 23.04
N GLU A 283 -2.97 -1.13 23.66
CA GLU A 283 -3.92 -2.07 23.04
C GLU A 283 -5.14 -2.35 23.94
N TYR A 284 -6.24 -2.80 23.33
CA TYR A 284 -7.39 -3.42 23.98
C TYR A 284 -7.99 -2.64 25.16
N SER A 285 -7.97 -1.30 25.12
CA SER A 285 -8.35 -0.38 26.22
C SER A 285 -7.41 -0.35 27.43
N LYS A 286 -6.54 -1.36 27.64
CA LYS A 286 -5.90 -1.59 28.95
C LYS A 286 -4.52 -2.24 28.96
N GLU A 287 -3.98 -2.57 27.80
CA GLU A 287 -2.67 -3.18 27.63
C GLU A 287 -1.66 -2.13 27.16
N CYS A 288 -0.43 -2.22 27.65
CA CYS A 288 0.67 -1.32 27.32
C CYS A 288 1.94 -2.12 27.05
N TYR A 289 2.61 -1.79 25.96
CA TYR A 289 3.83 -2.43 25.49
C TYR A 289 4.90 -1.38 25.21
N CYS A 290 6.16 -1.68 25.55
CA CYS A 290 7.32 -0.83 25.33
C CYS A 290 8.28 -1.49 24.33
N GLY A 291 9.01 -0.71 23.54
CA GLY A 291 10.03 -1.26 22.65
C GLY A 291 11.07 -0.23 22.19
N THR A 292 12.23 -0.72 21.77
CA THR A 292 13.27 0.10 21.14
C THR A 292 12.91 0.46 19.69
N ASP A 293 12.09 -0.37 19.04
CA ASP A 293 11.74 -0.31 17.62
C ASP A 293 10.34 -0.90 17.42
N LEU A 294 9.75 -0.66 16.24
CA LEU A 294 8.61 -1.42 15.75
C LEU A 294 9.09 -2.67 15.00
N SER A 295 8.45 -3.81 15.23
CA SER A 295 8.66 -5.01 14.41
C SER A 295 8.44 -4.69 12.93
N SER A 296 9.37 -5.12 12.07
CA SER A 296 9.24 -5.03 10.60
C SER A 296 8.08 -5.86 10.02
N SER A 297 7.47 -6.73 10.83
CA SER A 297 6.23 -7.44 10.50
C SER A 297 4.95 -6.64 10.78
N SER A 298 5.06 -5.49 11.46
CA SER A 298 3.93 -4.62 11.76
C SER A 298 3.55 -3.78 10.53
N VAL A 299 2.24 -3.65 10.29
CA VAL A 299 1.69 -2.90 9.15
C VAL A 299 0.82 -1.78 9.70
N GLU A 300 1.05 -0.55 9.25
CA GLU A 300 0.21 0.58 9.58
C GLU A 300 -1.24 0.37 9.08
N LYS A 301 -2.20 0.86 9.84
CA LYS A 301 -3.64 0.77 9.60
C LYS A 301 -4.29 2.14 9.73
N PRO A 302 -5.48 2.35 9.14
CA PRO A 302 -6.23 3.58 9.34
C PRO A 302 -6.30 3.93 10.82
N GLN A 303 -6.07 5.19 11.18
CA GLN A 303 -6.00 5.59 12.60
C GLN A 303 -7.29 5.23 13.36
N ASN A 304 -8.42 5.21 12.66
CA ASN A 304 -9.74 4.78 13.15
C ASN A 304 -9.86 3.27 13.45
N ASP A 305 -8.88 2.43 13.13
CA ASP A 305 -8.80 1.05 13.61
C ASP A 305 -8.44 1.01 15.11
N CYS A 306 -7.71 2.00 15.63
CA CYS A 306 -7.30 2.11 17.04
C CYS A 306 -8.32 2.94 17.84
N ASN A 307 -9.54 2.42 17.95
CA ASN A 307 -10.73 3.16 18.39
C ASN A 307 -11.30 2.78 19.77
N MET A 308 -10.64 1.92 20.55
CA MET A 308 -11.07 1.61 21.92
C MET A 308 -10.63 2.70 22.90
N PRO A 309 -11.52 3.29 23.71
CA PRO A 309 -11.14 4.24 24.74
C PRO A 309 -10.27 3.62 25.83
N CYS A 310 -9.30 4.37 26.38
CA CYS A 310 -8.47 3.91 27.50
C CYS A 310 -9.29 3.72 28.79
N GLY A 311 -9.06 2.62 29.51
CA GLY A 311 -9.85 2.23 30.69
C GLY A 311 -9.82 3.23 31.84
N GLY A 312 -8.70 3.94 32.04
CA GLY A 312 -8.56 5.02 33.02
C GLY A 312 -8.95 6.40 32.53
N ASN A 313 -9.05 6.60 31.20
CA ASN A 313 -9.39 7.89 30.59
C ASN A 313 -10.11 7.70 29.25
N SER A 314 -11.44 7.74 29.26
CA SER A 314 -12.25 7.59 28.05
C SER A 314 -12.16 8.75 27.04
N GLY A 315 -11.35 9.77 27.32
CA GLY A 315 -10.96 10.81 26.35
C GLY A 315 -9.69 10.48 25.56
N GLN A 316 -9.05 9.35 25.82
CA GLN A 316 -7.88 8.83 25.10
C GLN A 316 -8.24 7.51 24.40
N MET A 317 -7.52 7.16 23.33
CA MET A 317 -7.64 5.85 22.66
C MET A 317 -6.46 4.94 23.01
N CYS A 318 -6.77 3.70 23.38
CA CYS A 318 -5.82 2.64 23.73
C CYS A 318 -5.97 1.47 22.75
N GLY A 319 -5.66 1.73 21.48
CA GLY A 319 -5.63 0.73 20.41
C GLY A 319 -7.01 0.13 20.08
N ALA A 320 -7.00 -1.12 19.62
CA ALA A 320 -8.18 -2.00 19.58
C ALA A 320 -7.72 -3.47 19.68
N ALA A 321 -8.35 -4.42 18.97
CA ALA A 321 -7.94 -5.83 18.99
C ALA A 321 -7.00 -6.14 17.81
N ASN A 322 -5.80 -6.67 18.09
CA ASN A 322 -4.69 -6.79 17.14
C ASN A 322 -4.35 -5.42 16.49
N ARG A 323 -4.39 -4.36 17.31
CA ARG A 323 -4.30 -2.94 16.89
C ARG A 323 -3.65 -2.11 17.99
N LEU A 324 -2.35 -1.90 17.85
CA LEU A 324 -1.54 -1.11 18.77
C LEU A 324 -1.55 0.36 18.36
N GLY A 325 -2.01 1.25 19.24
CA GLY A 325 -1.85 2.69 19.08
C GLY A 325 -0.44 3.09 19.52
N VAL A 326 0.42 3.51 18.59
CA VAL A 326 1.88 3.60 18.77
C VAL A 326 2.38 5.04 18.93
N PHE A 327 3.33 5.22 19.84
CA PHE A 327 3.93 6.50 20.21
C PHE A 327 5.46 6.39 20.26
N HIS A 328 6.17 7.43 19.80
CA HIS A 328 7.63 7.47 19.69
C HIS A 328 8.20 8.73 20.37
N ASN A 329 9.27 8.57 21.14
CA ASN A 329 10.06 9.66 21.70
C ASN A 329 11.31 9.89 20.83
N PRO A 330 11.32 10.90 19.93
CA PRO A 330 12.44 11.15 19.05
C PRO A 330 13.71 11.60 19.78
N SER A 331 13.63 11.99 21.06
CA SER A 331 14.83 12.25 21.88
C SER A 331 15.50 10.97 22.40
N LEU A 332 14.97 9.80 22.05
CA LEU A 332 15.58 8.48 22.22
C LEU A 332 15.86 7.79 20.86
N GLY A 333 15.75 8.52 19.74
CA GLY A 333 15.86 7.95 18.39
C GLY A 333 17.29 7.66 17.97
N GLY A 334 17.69 6.38 17.97
CA GLY A 334 19.02 5.95 17.50
C GLY A 334 19.36 4.49 17.81
N ASN A 335 18.65 3.53 17.21
CA ASN A 335 18.84 2.08 17.40
C ASN A 335 18.66 1.58 18.87
N PRO A 336 18.70 0.25 19.12
CA PRO A 336 18.30 -0.36 20.39
C PRO A 336 19.27 -0.21 21.58
N GLY A 337 19.60 1.02 21.98
CA GLY A 337 20.43 1.18 23.18
C GLY A 337 20.73 2.57 23.76
N GLY A 338 20.22 3.66 23.19
CA GLY A 338 20.63 5.01 23.63
C GLY A 338 22.06 5.37 23.23
N SER A 339 22.74 4.52 22.48
CA SER A 339 23.90 4.87 21.66
C SER A 339 23.51 5.99 20.68
N PRO A 340 24.13 7.18 20.70
CA PRO A 340 23.78 8.26 19.79
C PRO A 340 24.06 7.84 18.35
N SER A 341 23.17 8.25 17.43
CA SER A 341 23.29 7.98 15.99
C SER A 341 24.55 8.60 15.36
N GLN A 342 25.13 9.63 15.97
CA GLN A 342 26.39 10.25 15.56
C GLN A 342 27.27 10.56 16.79
N VAL A 343 28.57 10.27 16.69
CA VAL A 343 29.59 10.55 17.71
C VAL A 343 30.82 11.17 17.04
N GLY A 344 30.84 12.50 16.99
CA GLY A 344 31.87 13.25 16.26
C GLY A 344 31.74 13.06 14.75
N GLU A 345 32.82 12.64 14.09
CA GLU A 345 32.88 12.38 12.64
C GLU A 345 32.29 11.02 12.24
N PHE A 346 31.83 10.21 13.21
CA PHE A 346 31.37 8.85 12.99
C PHE A 346 29.86 8.68 13.23
N THR A 347 29.22 7.91 12.36
CA THR A 347 27.80 7.54 12.41
C THR A 347 27.65 6.11 12.91
N TYR A 348 26.67 5.84 13.77
CA TYR A 348 26.38 4.47 14.23
C TYR A 348 25.87 3.61 13.07
N LYS A 349 26.33 2.35 13.01
CA LYS A 349 25.92 1.40 11.97
C LYS A 349 25.05 0.30 12.57
N SER A 350 25.61 -0.52 13.46
CA SER A 350 24.91 -1.61 14.14
C SER A 350 25.75 -2.30 15.22
N CYS A 351 25.16 -3.28 15.90
CA CYS A 351 25.81 -4.24 16.78
C CYS A 351 26.51 -5.32 15.96
N TRP A 352 27.76 -5.67 16.33
CA TRP A 352 28.58 -6.69 15.64
C TRP A 352 29.13 -7.72 16.63
N ALA A 353 29.22 -8.98 16.19
CA ALA A 353 29.77 -10.07 16.98
C ALA A 353 31.30 -10.06 16.94
N ASP A 354 31.93 -10.09 18.12
CA ASP A 354 33.39 -10.00 18.29
C ASP A 354 33.98 -11.18 19.09
N SER A 355 35.29 -11.42 18.93
CA SER A 355 35.99 -12.56 19.51
C SER A 355 37.41 -12.20 19.94
N VAL A 356 37.79 -12.64 21.16
CA VAL A 356 39.17 -12.51 21.68
C VAL A 356 40.22 -13.25 20.85
N TYR A 357 39.80 -14.14 19.93
CA TYR A 357 40.69 -14.82 18.97
C TYR A 357 40.72 -14.14 17.61
N ASP A 358 39.60 -13.55 17.18
CA ASP A 358 39.35 -13.01 15.84
C ASP A 358 38.61 -11.68 15.98
N ARG A 359 39.36 -10.58 16.19
CA ARG A 359 38.79 -9.24 16.43
C ARG A 359 38.25 -8.63 15.13
N SER A 360 37.02 -8.12 15.19
CA SER A 360 36.29 -7.46 14.10
C SER A 360 36.96 -6.17 13.65
N LEU A 361 37.54 -5.44 14.61
CA LEU A 361 38.38 -4.26 14.40
C LEU A 361 39.79 -4.57 14.91
N ASN A 362 40.76 -4.59 13.99
CA ASN A 362 42.11 -5.11 14.21
C ASN A 362 43.20 -4.02 14.24
N GLY A 363 42.81 -2.75 14.40
CA GLY A 363 43.70 -1.59 14.49
C GLY A 363 44.12 -1.27 15.93
N ALA A 364 44.09 0.01 16.29
CA ALA A 364 44.38 0.45 17.65
C ALA A 364 43.27 0.05 18.63
N SER A 365 43.61 -0.11 19.91
CA SER A 365 42.62 -0.37 20.97
C SER A 365 43.12 0.06 22.35
N TYR A 366 42.20 0.35 23.26
CA TYR A 366 42.47 0.58 24.68
C TYR A 366 41.25 0.28 25.55
N ALA A 367 41.41 0.27 26.87
CA ALA A 367 40.30 0.18 27.83
C ALA A 367 40.51 1.14 28.99
N THR A 368 39.42 1.68 29.54
CA THR A 368 39.42 2.52 30.74
C THR A 368 38.09 2.40 31.49
N ASP A 369 38.13 2.45 32.81
CA ASP A 369 36.92 2.36 33.63
C ASP A 369 36.08 3.66 33.60
N ASP A 370 36.59 4.72 32.96
CA ASP A 370 35.87 5.97 32.64
C ASP A 370 35.44 6.04 31.15
N MET A 371 35.19 4.90 30.49
CA MET A 371 34.95 4.86 29.03
C MET A 371 33.67 5.59 28.62
N THR A 372 33.75 6.34 27.52
CA THR A 372 32.61 6.97 26.83
C THR A 372 32.74 6.76 25.32
N LEU A 373 31.64 6.86 24.58
CA LEU A 373 31.66 6.85 23.12
C LEU A 373 32.55 7.98 22.54
N GLY A 374 32.44 9.19 23.09
CA GLY A 374 33.25 10.34 22.67
C GLY A 374 34.76 10.13 22.88
N SER A 375 35.16 9.46 23.97
CA SER A 375 36.58 9.13 24.21
C SER A 375 37.09 8.00 23.31
N CYS A 376 36.22 7.12 22.80
CA CYS A 376 36.61 6.14 21.80
C CYS A 376 36.74 6.76 20.40
N ALA A 377 35.73 7.54 19.97
CA ALA A 377 35.75 8.28 18.71
C ALA A 377 36.99 9.19 18.58
N ALA A 378 37.31 9.95 19.64
CA ALA A 378 38.46 10.84 19.68
C ALA A 378 39.83 10.12 19.73
N PHE A 379 39.87 8.81 20.00
CA PHE A 379 41.07 7.99 19.93
C PHE A 379 41.23 7.35 18.54
N CYS A 380 40.12 7.06 17.86
CA CYS A 380 40.10 6.39 16.56
C CYS A 380 40.08 7.36 15.35
N THR A 381 40.39 8.65 15.51
CA THR A 381 40.27 9.67 14.43
C THR A 381 41.02 9.35 13.14
N ASP A 382 42.12 8.60 13.23
CA ASP A 382 42.95 8.18 12.09
C ASP A 382 42.45 6.88 11.41
N PHE A 383 41.28 6.38 11.83
CA PHE A 383 40.65 5.15 11.35
C PHE A 383 39.27 5.40 10.73
N ALA A 384 38.84 4.51 9.85
CA ALA A 384 37.50 4.57 9.23
C ALA A 384 36.40 4.05 10.18
N PHE A 385 36.72 3.22 11.17
CA PHE A 385 35.76 2.65 12.12
C PHE A 385 36.26 2.76 13.55
N PHE A 386 35.32 2.92 14.48
CA PHE A 386 35.50 2.58 15.89
C PHE A 386 34.39 1.65 16.39
N GLY A 387 34.67 0.89 17.44
CA GLY A 387 33.70 0.09 18.15
C GLY A 387 34.03 0.00 19.62
N VAL A 388 32.99 -0.15 20.45
CA VAL A 388 33.11 -0.23 21.91
C VAL A 388 32.55 -1.55 22.43
N GLU A 389 33.26 -2.17 23.37
CA GLU A 389 32.94 -3.49 23.95
C GLU A 389 32.87 -3.46 25.48
N TYR A 390 32.07 -4.36 26.04
CA TYR A 390 32.09 -4.75 27.45
C TYR A 390 32.14 -3.58 28.47
N SER A 391 31.31 -2.55 28.26
CA SER A 391 31.25 -1.27 29.01
C SER A 391 32.47 -0.35 28.92
N ARG A 392 33.68 -0.88 28.65
CA ARG A 392 34.94 -0.20 29.01
C ARG A 392 36.06 -0.29 27.98
N GLU A 393 35.85 -0.99 26.88
CA GLU A 393 36.88 -1.30 25.88
C GLU A 393 36.56 -0.60 24.56
N CYS A 394 37.60 -0.15 23.86
CA CYS A 394 37.53 0.63 22.62
C CYS A 394 38.49 0.06 21.58
N TYR A 395 38.00 -0.10 20.36
CA TYR A 395 38.68 -0.71 19.23
C TYR A 395 38.53 0.17 17.98
N CYS A 396 39.59 0.30 17.17
CA CYS A 396 39.59 1.04 15.92
C CYS A 396 39.94 0.10 14.75
N GLY A 397 39.51 0.42 13.52
CA GLY A 397 39.91 -0.34 12.34
C GLY A 397 39.60 0.37 11.02
N ASN A 398 40.17 -0.13 9.93
CA ASN A 398 39.90 0.36 8.56
C ASN A 398 39.10 -0.65 7.72
N THR A 399 38.74 -1.79 8.31
CA THR A 399 37.96 -2.87 7.73
C THR A 399 37.24 -3.58 8.87
N VAL A 400 35.99 -3.98 8.66
CA VAL A 400 35.22 -4.78 9.63
C VAL A 400 35.34 -6.27 9.24
N LEU A 401 35.78 -7.11 10.18
CA LEU A 401 36.04 -8.54 9.97
C LEU A 401 35.02 -9.47 10.66
N GLY A 402 34.20 -8.92 11.55
CA GLY A 402 33.11 -9.66 12.22
C GLY A 402 31.88 -9.81 11.33
N ALA A 403 30.74 -10.12 11.95
CA ALA A 403 29.43 -10.07 11.32
C ALA A 403 28.45 -9.28 12.19
N ALA A 404 27.42 -8.69 11.58
CA ALA A 404 26.33 -8.05 12.30
C ALA A 404 25.67 -9.04 13.28
N ALA A 405 25.26 -8.52 14.43
CA ALA A 405 24.65 -9.24 15.53
C ALA A 405 23.30 -8.62 15.90
N ASP A 406 22.57 -9.28 16.81
CA ASP A 406 21.32 -8.77 17.34
C ASP A 406 21.60 -7.59 18.28
N GLU A 407 21.04 -6.41 18.01
CA GLU A 407 21.28 -5.16 18.76
C GLU A 407 21.05 -5.31 20.27
N LYS A 408 20.12 -6.19 20.68
CA LYS A 408 19.85 -6.46 22.11
C LYS A 408 21.06 -7.04 22.86
N ASP A 409 22.09 -7.47 22.16
CA ASP A 409 23.34 -8.00 22.74
C ASP A 409 24.40 -6.89 22.95
N CYS A 410 24.18 -5.65 22.47
CA CYS A 410 25.12 -4.52 22.55
C CYS A 410 24.59 -3.29 23.34
N SER A 411 24.20 -3.33 24.62
CA SER A 411 24.13 -4.47 25.55
C SER A 411 24.51 -4.06 27.00
N MET A 412 25.48 -3.17 27.14
CA MET A 412 26.07 -2.75 28.42
C MET A 412 26.36 -1.25 28.40
N LEU A 413 25.97 -0.53 29.46
CA LEU A 413 26.23 0.92 29.59
C LEU A 413 27.73 1.25 29.58
N CYS A 414 28.11 2.39 29.01
CA CYS A 414 29.49 2.90 29.07
C CYS A 414 29.92 3.21 30.51
N ALA A 415 31.12 2.80 30.89
CA ALA A 415 31.58 2.85 32.28
C ALA A 415 31.72 4.28 32.84
N GLY A 416 32.09 5.25 31.99
CA GLY A 416 32.12 6.68 32.28
C GLY A 416 30.87 7.46 31.86
N ASP A 417 29.90 6.83 31.22
CA ASP A 417 28.64 7.45 30.77
C ASP A 417 27.46 6.48 30.84
N SER A 418 26.70 6.55 31.93
CA SER A 418 25.50 5.71 32.13
C SER A 418 24.27 6.17 31.34
N SER A 419 24.43 6.92 30.25
CA SER A 419 23.35 7.26 29.31
C SER A 419 23.51 6.62 27.92
N THR A 420 24.66 5.99 27.63
CA THR A 420 24.98 5.40 26.32
C THR A 420 25.50 3.95 26.46
N TYR A 421 25.41 3.12 25.42
CA TYR A 421 25.95 1.75 25.43
C TYR A 421 27.36 1.66 24.85
N CYS A 422 28.16 0.79 25.47
CA CYS A 422 29.51 0.40 25.08
C CYS A 422 29.59 -1.12 24.91
N GLY A 423 28.86 -1.64 23.92
CA GLY A 423 28.88 -3.02 23.47
C GLY A 423 28.26 -4.00 24.45
N GLY A 424 28.79 -5.23 24.46
CA GLY A 424 28.39 -6.31 25.35
C GLY A 424 29.46 -7.41 25.42
N PRO A 425 29.16 -8.62 25.90
CA PRO A 425 30.14 -9.71 25.95
C PRO A 425 30.36 -10.34 24.56
N GLY A 426 31.49 -10.06 23.91
CA GLY A 426 31.77 -10.50 22.53
C GLY A 426 30.95 -9.70 21.51
N ARG A 427 30.77 -8.40 21.75
CA ARG A 427 29.75 -7.56 21.11
C ARG A 427 30.17 -6.10 21.04
N LEU A 428 30.27 -5.55 19.82
CA LEU A 428 30.66 -4.17 19.55
C LEU A 428 29.46 -3.35 19.08
N ASN A 429 29.18 -2.18 19.69
CA ASN A 429 28.48 -1.12 18.95
C ASN A 429 29.48 -0.54 17.93
N LEU A 430 29.22 -0.70 16.63
CA LEU A 430 30.10 -0.27 15.54
C LEU A 430 29.70 1.10 14.97
N TYR A 431 30.69 1.96 14.78
CA TYR A 431 30.60 3.29 14.20
C TYR A 431 31.56 3.43 13.01
N GLU A 432 31.13 4.13 11.96
CA GLU A 432 31.90 4.38 10.73
C GLU A 432 32.04 5.88 10.48
N LYS A 433 33.21 6.34 10.04
CA LYS A 433 33.47 7.74 9.71
C LYS A 433 32.79 8.10 8.39
N GLU A 434 32.06 9.21 8.37
CA GLU A 434 31.56 9.77 7.10
C GLU A 434 32.73 10.15 6.16
N PRO A 435 32.62 9.89 4.86
CA PRO A 435 33.71 10.17 3.91
C PRO A 435 33.94 11.68 3.77
N GLU A 436 35.19 12.12 3.99
CA GLU A 436 35.59 13.53 3.95
C GLU A 436 35.26 14.20 2.61
N THR A 437 34.17 14.97 2.58
CA THR A 437 33.81 15.83 1.47
C THR A 437 34.78 17.00 1.38
N GLY A 438 35.55 17.04 0.28
CA GLY A 438 36.34 18.23 -0.08
C GLY A 438 35.42 19.46 -0.20
N PRO A 439 35.95 20.67 0.00
CA PRO A 439 35.13 21.88 0.22
C PRO A 439 34.12 22.13 -0.90
N ASP A 440 32.85 22.22 -0.51
CA ASP A 440 31.71 22.25 -1.43
C ASP A 440 31.72 23.42 -2.43
N PRO A 441 31.31 23.19 -3.69
CA PRO A 441 30.76 24.25 -4.53
C PRO A 441 29.42 24.75 -3.93
N PRO A 442 28.99 25.99 -4.20
CA PRO A 442 27.88 26.61 -3.46
C PRO A 442 26.57 25.85 -3.59
N SER A 443 25.88 25.72 -2.46
CA SER A 443 24.59 25.04 -2.31
C SER A 443 23.45 25.77 -3.03
N ASP A 444 22.59 25.02 -3.72
CA ASP A 444 21.19 25.38 -3.93
C ASP A 444 20.30 24.28 -3.33
N THR A 445 19.78 24.53 -2.13
CA THR A 445 18.60 23.83 -1.59
C THR A 445 17.35 24.31 -2.32
N CYS A 446 16.31 23.50 -2.46
CA CYS A 446 14.94 24.04 -2.40
C CYS A 446 13.84 23.00 -2.07
N PRO A 447 13.00 23.25 -1.04
CA PRO A 447 11.72 22.58 -0.86
C PRO A 447 10.55 23.36 -1.49
N GLY A 448 9.46 22.68 -1.86
CA GLY A 448 8.13 23.32 -2.06
C GLY A 448 7.52 23.28 -3.47
N THR A 449 6.72 22.25 -3.72
CA THR A 449 5.33 22.22 -4.27
C THR A 449 4.68 23.50 -4.87
N PRO A 450 3.67 23.42 -5.79
CA PRO A 450 2.67 22.33 -5.89
C PRO A 450 2.12 21.93 -7.31
N GLU A 451 1.18 20.97 -7.26
CA GLU A 451 0.03 20.71 -8.16
C GLU A 451 0.16 19.94 -9.50
N ALA A 452 -0.95 19.22 -9.75
CA ALA A 452 -1.36 18.28 -10.81
C ALA A 452 -0.66 18.31 -12.20
N SER A 453 -0.54 17.18 -12.93
CA SER A 453 -1.29 15.90 -12.84
C SER A 453 -0.47 14.67 -13.23
N SER A 454 -0.96 13.46 -12.87
CA SER A 454 -0.40 12.14 -13.25
C SER A 454 0.87 11.71 -12.50
N ALA A 455 0.73 11.36 -11.22
CA ALA A 455 1.79 10.70 -10.46
C ALA A 455 1.80 9.18 -10.74
N VAL A 456 2.88 8.67 -11.33
CA VAL A 456 3.26 7.25 -11.31
C VAL A 456 4.31 7.07 -10.23
N LEU A 457 4.13 6.07 -9.36
CA LEU A 457 5.11 5.81 -8.30
C LEU A 457 6.36 5.14 -8.89
N VAL A 458 7.49 5.84 -8.85
CA VAL A 458 8.83 5.30 -9.12
C VAL A 458 9.67 5.56 -7.89
N ASN A 459 10.31 4.53 -7.34
CA ASN A 459 11.11 4.65 -6.12
C ASN A 459 12.41 3.83 -6.30
N GLY A 460 13.57 4.46 -6.16
CA GLY A 460 14.82 3.86 -6.61
C GLY A 460 16.08 4.73 -6.49
N ALA A 461 16.23 5.44 -5.37
CA ALA A 461 17.43 6.21 -5.02
C ALA A 461 17.41 6.49 -3.51
N PHE A 462 18.45 6.27 -2.70
CA PHE A 462 19.67 5.44 -2.75
C PHE A 462 20.01 5.21 -1.24
N GLU A 463 20.50 4.07 -0.74
CA GLU A 463 20.89 2.77 -1.30
C GLU A 463 20.01 1.66 -0.70
N CYS A 464 19.63 0.65 -1.49
CA CYS A 464 18.89 -0.53 -1.00
C CYS A 464 19.52 -1.84 -1.51
N GLY A 465 19.96 -2.69 -0.58
CA GLY A 465 20.35 -4.09 -0.83
C GLY A 465 20.47 -4.84 0.50
N PHE A 466 20.23 -6.16 0.61
CA PHE A 466 19.72 -7.19 -0.33
C PHE A 466 18.91 -8.24 0.50
N GLU A 467 18.36 -9.39 0.06
CA GLU A 467 18.52 -10.24 -1.14
C GLU A 467 17.18 -10.94 -1.54
N THR A 468 17.26 -11.79 -2.57
CA THR A 468 16.42 -12.97 -2.86
C THR A 468 14.97 -12.84 -3.40
N GLU A 469 14.88 -12.92 -4.74
CA GLU A 469 13.99 -13.77 -5.57
C GLU A 469 12.43 -13.73 -5.42
N PRO A 470 11.64 -13.92 -6.51
CA PRO A 470 11.95 -13.82 -7.95
C PRO A 470 11.07 -12.75 -8.65
N TRP A 471 11.10 -12.73 -9.98
CA TRP A 471 10.47 -11.72 -10.83
C TRP A 471 8.94 -11.84 -10.91
N VAL A 472 8.22 -10.72 -10.79
CA VAL A 472 6.83 -10.57 -11.24
C VAL A 472 6.77 -9.41 -12.23
N ILE A 473 6.53 -9.71 -13.51
CA ILE A 473 6.29 -8.69 -14.55
C ILE A 473 4.79 -8.66 -14.85
N SER A 474 4.14 -7.55 -14.53
CA SER A 474 2.77 -7.25 -14.93
C SER A 474 2.76 -6.13 -15.97
N THR A 475 2.70 -6.47 -17.26
CA THR A 475 2.46 -5.49 -18.32
C THR A 475 0.98 -5.14 -18.40
N ALA A 476 0.66 -3.85 -18.27
CA ALA A 476 -0.68 -3.32 -18.46
C ALA A 476 -0.66 -2.22 -19.53
N ILE A 477 -0.89 -2.61 -20.79
CA ILE A 477 -1.23 -1.68 -21.87
C ILE A 477 -2.60 -2.10 -22.42
N GLY A 478 -3.51 -1.13 -22.54
CA GLY A 478 -4.89 -1.39 -22.96
C GLY A 478 -5.04 -1.55 -24.47
N GLY A 479 -5.36 -2.77 -24.92
CA GLY A 479 -6.05 -3.03 -26.19
C GLY A 479 -5.17 -3.28 -27.43
N GLY A 480 -4.75 -4.52 -27.66
CA GLY A 480 -3.94 -4.84 -28.87
C GLY A 480 -3.78 -6.29 -29.33
N ALA A 481 -4.28 -7.32 -28.63
CA ALA A 481 -4.28 -8.74 -29.04
C ALA A 481 -2.89 -9.42 -29.29
N GLY A 482 -2.35 -10.05 -28.25
CA GLY A 482 -1.12 -10.87 -28.28
C GLY A 482 -0.08 -10.35 -27.28
N ALA A 483 0.87 -11.15 -26.76
CA ALA A 483 1.16 -12.57 -27.02
C ALA A 483 1.23 -13.40 -25.71
N GLN A 484 1.67 -14.66 -25.80
CA GLN A 484 1.84 -15.59 -24.67
C GLN A 484 3.31 -15.65 -24.19
N ILE A 485 3.50 -16.09 -22.95
CA ILE A 485 4.81 -16.49 -22.40
C ILE A 485 4.96 -18.02 -22.57
N GLU A 486 6.14 -18.50 -22.96
CA GLU A 486 6.90 -19.63 -22.35
C GLU A 486 8.03 -20.13 -23.30
N PRO A 487 9.20 -20.59 -22.78
CA PRO A 487 10.40 -20.84 -23.59
C PRO A 487 10.64 -22.33 -23.92
N SER A 488 11.53 -22.64 -24.88
CA SER A 488 12.26 -23.93 -24.87
C SER A 488 13.55 -24.00 -25.72
N SER A 489 14.59 -24.56 -25.11
CA SER A 489 15.79 -25.18 -25.72
C SER A 489 16.70 -24.34 -26.66
N GLY A 490 17.88 -23.96 -26.15
CA GLY A 490 19.09 -23.81 -26.99
C GLY A 490 20.04 -22.68 -26.60
N SER A 491 19.50 -21.49 -26.36
CA SER A 491 20.25 -20.25 -26.12
C SER A 491 20.01 -19.72 -24.71
N SER A 492 21.07 -19.25 -24.05
CA SER A 492 20.98 -18.54 -22.76
C SER A 492 20.91 -17.03 -23.01
N ALA A 493 19.78 -16.60 -23.57
CA ALA A 493 19.43 -15.20 -23.73
C ALA A 493 18.24 -14.85 -22.83
N LEU A 494 18.30 -13.68 -22.18
CA LEU A 494 17.11 -13.04 -21.62
C LEU A 494 16.56 -12.09 -22.68
N GLU A 495 15.28 -12.23 -22.99
CA GLU A 495 14.57 -11.45 -24.01
C GLU A 495 13.49 -10.62 -23.31
N VAL A 496 13.57 -9.30 -23.45
CA VAL A 496 12.59 -8.36 -22.89
C VAL A 496 11.86 -7.67 -24.03
N PHE A 497 10.53 -7.80 -24.04
CA PHE A 497 9.64 -7.23 -25.05
C PHE A 497 9.15 -5.85 -24.60
N VAL A 498 9.28 -4.87 -25.49
CA VAL A 498 8.59 -3.58 -25.43
C VAL A 498 7.87 -3.47 -26.78
N ASP A 499 6.57 -3.19 -26.78
CA ASP A 499 5.75 -3.25 -28.01
C ASP A 499 5.94 -1.99 -28.86
N TYR A 500 5.60 -0.82 -28.30
CA TYR A 500 5.85 0.48 -28.92
C TYR A 500 6.04 1.57 -27.86
N LEU A 501 6.67 2.68 -28.29
CA LEU A 501 6.81 3.90 -27.50
C LEU A 501 6.44 5.13 -28.33
N MET A 502 5.72 6.04 -27.70
CA MET A 502 5.37 7.37 -28.23
C MET A 502 5.95 8.44 -27.32
N PHE A 503 6.36 9.56 -27.89
CA PHE A 503 6.53 10.82 -27.18
C PHE A 503 5.75 11.91 -27.91
N ASP A 504 5.21 12.84 -27.12
CA ASP A 504 4.55 14.05 -27.60
C ASP A 504 5.40 15.28 -27.34
N ARG A 505 4.88 16.44 -27.74
CA ARG A 505 5.67 17.59 -28.22
C ARG A 505 6.36 18.46 -27.16
N GLU A 506 6.43 18.01 -25.93
CA GLU A 506 6.83 18.87 -24.81
C GLU A 506 8.34 18.76 -24.56
N ASP A 507 8.87 17.55 -24.32
CA ASP A 507 10.30 17.37 -23.98
C ASP A 507 11.15 16.58 -25.01
N GLY A 508 10.55 15.88 -25.97
CA GLY A 508 11.30 15.18 -27.04
C GLY A 508 12.23 14.05 -26.58
N ASN A 509 12.12 13.59 -25.34
CA ASN A 509 12.97 12.55 -24.73
C ASN A 509 12.11 11.41 -24.15
N ILE A 510 12.60 10.17 -24.23
CA ILE A 510 12.08 9.00 -23.50
C ILE A 510 13.23 8.32 -22.77
N TYR A 511 12.99 7.78 -21.59
CA TYR A 511 13.94 6.95 -20.83
C TYR A 511 13.30 5.62 -20.47
N ILE A 512 14.01 4.53 -20.74
CA ILE A 512 13.68 3.16 -20.33
C ILE A 512 14.77 2.71 -19.36
N TYR A 513 14.37 2.20 -18.20
CA TYR A 513 15.28 1.66 -17.18
C TYR A 513 14.92 0.20 -16.91
N GLN A 514 15.93 -0.68 -16.93
CA GLN A 514 15.76 -2.09 -16.62
C GLN A 514 16.98 -2.62 -15.87
N THR A 515 16.80 -2.99 -14.60
CA THR A 515 17.81 -3.75 -13.85
C THR A 515 17.89 -5.17 -14.40
N LEU A 516 19.11 -5.69 -14.58
CA LEU A 516 19.38 -7.03 -15.07
C LEU A 516 20.15 -7.83 -14.02
N ASN A 517 19.70 -9.04 -13.70
CA ASN A 517 20.45 -9.95 -12.84
C ASN A 517 21.55 -10.61 -13.68
N THR A 518 22.72 -9.98 -13.76
CA THR A 518 23.87 -10.48 -14.51
C THR A 518 24.88 -11.19 -13.59
N VAL A 519 25.91 -11.80 -14.18
CA VAL A 519 26.99 -12.47 -13.43
C VAL A 519 28.23 -11.56 -13.41
N PRO A 520 28.73 -11.14 -12.23
CA PRO A 520 29.90 -10.27 -12.11
C PRO A 520 31.11 -10.76 -12.94
N GLY A 521 31.75 -9.83 -13.65
CA GLY A 521 32.92 -10.09 -14.50
C GLY A 521 32.63 -10.79 -15.83
N GLN A 522 31.38 -11.13 -16.16
CA GLN A 522 31.03 -11.66 -17.48
C GLN A 522 30.80 -10.52 -18.50
N ILE A 523 31.12 -10.79 -19.76
CA ILE A 523 30.85 -9.85 -20.87
C ILE A 523 29.49 -10.20 -21.48
N TYR A 524 28.61 -9.21 -21.51
CA TYR A 524 27.28 -9.29 -22.08
C TYR A 524 27.16 -8.46 -23.35
N ARG A 525 26.28 -8.90 -24.25
CA ARG A 525 25.82 -8.10 -25.39
C ARG A 525 24.33 -7.88 -25.30
N LEU A 526 23.95 -6.61 -25.30
CA LEU A 526 22.57 -6.13 -25.38
C LEU A 526 22.33 -5.67 -26.81
N SER A 527 21.50 -6.40 -27.56
CA SER A 527 21.03 -5.94 -28.87
C SER A 527 19.68 -5.22 -28.72
N VAL A 528 19.59 -4.03 -29.32
CA VAL A 528 18.45 -3.10 -29.24
C VAL A 528 17.89 -2.89 -30.65
N ALA A 529 16.72 -3.45 -30.96
CA ALA A 529 16.06 -3.26 -32.26
C ALA A 529 15.03 -2.13 -32.20
N VAL A 530 15.20 -1.09 -33.04
CA VAL A 530 14.28 0.06 -33.13
C VAL A 530 13.77 0.23 -34.57
N MET A 531 12.47 0.49 -34.73
CA MET A 531 11.87 0.84 -36.02
C MET A 531 11.13 2.19 -35.93
N LYS A 532 11.43 3.10 -36.85
CA LYS A 532 10.82 4.43 -37.00
C LYS A 532 9.67 4.38 -38.02
N GLN A 533 8.48 4.85 -37.67
CA GLN A 533 7.35 4.92 -38.62
C GLN A 533 7.47 6.06 -39.66
N LYS A 534 6.77 5.90 -40.80
CA LYS A 534 6.95 6.67 -42.05
C LYS A 534 6.78 8.20 -41.94
N TRP A 535 6.10 8.71 -40.93
CA TRP A 535 5.57 10.09 -40.91
C TRP A 535 6.34 11.07 -40.01
N ALA A 536 7.51 10.66 -39.53
CA ALA A 536 8.37 11.45 -38.65
C ALA A 536 9.11 12.58 -39.40
N THR A 537 8.34 13.59 -39.82
CA THR A 537 8.77 14.90 -40.33
C THR A 537 8.18 16.03 -39.47
N ASP A 538 8.81 17.19 -39.45
CA ASP A 538 8.22 18.38 -38.79
C ASP A 538 7.07 19.02 -39.60
N SER A 539 6.51 20.12 -39.10
CA SER A 539 5.45 20.90 -39.78
C SER A 539 5.84 21.42 -41.16
N ASP A 540 7.13 21.55 -41.42
CA ASP A 540 7.69 22.11 -42.64
C ASP A 540 8.05 21.00 -43.63
N GLY A 541 7.77 19.74 -43.28
CA GLY A 541 8.05 18.56 -44.09
C GLY A 541 9.54 18.18 -44.11
N ARG A 542 10.33 18.54 -43.08
CA ARG A 542 11.74 18.17 -42.92
C ARG A 542 11.90 16.90 -42.09
N GLY A 543 12.86 16.05 -42.47
CA GLY A 543 13.14 14.78 -41.79
C GLY A 543 13.74 15.01 -40.41
N LEU A 544 13.13 14.41 -39.39
CA LEU A 544 13.54 14.59 -38.01
C LEU A 544 14.82 13.80 -37.70
N GLU A 545 15.80 14.50 -37.13
CA GLU A 545 16.96 13.91 -36.47
C GLU A 545 16.57 13.40 -35.07
N TRP A 546 17.14 12.25 -34.70
CA TRP A 546 16.92 11.58 -33.42
C TRP A 546 18.16 10.76 -33.06
N SER A 547 18.25 10.38 -31.80
CA SER A 547 19.31 9.54 -31.27
C SER A 547 18.78 8.55 -30.24
N VAL A 548 19.46 7.41 -30.17
CA VAL A 548 19.30 6.41 -29.11
C VAL A 548 20.64 6.32 -28.39
N ASP A 549 20.60 6.43 -27.07
CA ASP A 549 21.72 6.31 -26.16
C ASP A 549 21.46 5.08 -25.28
N VAL A 550 22.41 4.16 -25.24
CA VAL A 550 22.30 2.90 -24.49
C VAL A 550 23.51 2.79 -23.57
N ASN A 551 23.30 2.93 -22.26
CA ASN A 551 24.34 2.96 -21.24
C ASN A 551 25.48 3.96 -21.52
N GLY A 552 25.19 5.11 -22.16
CA GLY A 552 26.17 6.13 -22.54
C GLY A 552 26.79 5.93 -23.94
N GLU A 553 26.45 4.86 -24.66
CA GLU A 553 26.85 4.68 -26.06
C GLU A 553 25.78 5.32 -26.98
N TYR A 554 26.16 6.44 -27.62
CA TYR A 554 25.26 7.32 -28.36
C TYR A 554 25.22 7.03 -29.87
N PHE A 555 24.04 6.70 -30.38
CA PHE A 555 23.75 6.38 -31.78
C PHE A 555 22.81 7.43 -32.38
N ALA A 556 23.32 8.31 -33.24
CA ALA A 556 22.53 9.34 -33.94
C ALA A 556 22.04 8.89 -35.33
N TYR A 557 20.89 9.43 -35.77
CA TYR A 557 20.30 9.12 -37.06
C TYR A 557 19.62 10.35 -37.71
N GLY A 558 20.11 10.77 -38.88
CA GLY A 558 19.50 11.77 -39.75
C GLY A 558 18.68 11.14 -40.90
N GLY A 559 17.58 11.77 -41.31
CA GLY A 559 16.74 11.30 -42.44
C GLY A 559 17.40 11.51 -43.83
N TYR A 560 16.89 10.94 -44.93
CA TYR A 560 15.64 10.18 -45.15
C TYR A 560 15.93 8.87 -45.90
N GLU A 561 15.06 7.88 -45.75
CA GLU A 561 14.84 6.85 -46.78
C GLU A 561 13.34 6.64 -47.06
N GLU A 562 12.99 6.45 -48.34
CA GLU A 562 11.66 6.04 -48.79
C GLU A 562 11.68 4.58 -49.24
N GLY A 563 11.18 3.67 -48.41
CA GLY A 563 10.88 2.29 -48.81
C GLY A 563 11.45 1.25 -47.86
N GLU A 564 10.55 0.43 -47.31
CA GLU A 564 10.78 -0.57 -46.26
C GLU A 564 11.35 0.01 -44.95
N PHE A 565 11.08 -0.67 -43.84
CA PHE A 565 11.51 -0.26 -42.49
C PHE A 565 12.36 -1.36 -41.90
N PRO A 566 13.66 -1.44 -42.24
CA PRO A 566 14.56 -2.35 -41.56
C PRO A 566 14.66 -1.97 -40.08
N TRP A 567 14.57 -2.97 -39.20
CA TRP A 567 14.95 -2.83 -37.79
C TRP A 567 16.40 -2.32 -37.72
N THR A 568 16.60 -1.15 -37.11
CA THR A 568 17.94 -0.66 -36.80
C THR A 568 18.37 -1.30 -35.50
N THR A 569 19.32 -2.23 -35.57
CA THR A 569 19.83 -2.95 -34.39
C THR A 569 21.14 -2.35 -33.91
N PHE A 570 21.10 -1.70 -32.75
CA PHE A 570 22.29 -1.31 -31.99
C PHE A 570 22.76 -2.49 -31.14
N THR A 571 24.05 -2.61 -30.82
CA THR A 571 24.54 -3.68 -29.92
C THR A 571 25.67 -3.19 -29.04
N VAL A 572 25.33 -2.89 -27.79
CA VAL A 572 26.31 -2.50 -26.75
C VAL A 572 26.94 -3.75 -26.15
N THR A 573 28.25 -3.68 -25.88
CA THR A 573 28.98 -4.74 -25.16
C THR A 573 29.49 -4.18 -23.84
N PHE A 574 29.05 -4.74 -22.72
CA PHE A 574 29.46 -4.29 -21.37
C PHE A 574 30.01 -5.45 -20.54
N THR A 575 30.84 -5.12 -19.55
CA THR A 575 31.28 -6.08 -18.52
C THR A 575 30.43 -5.88 -17.29
N ALA A 576 29.82 -6.97 -16.81
CA ALA A 576 28.95 -7.00 -15.66
C ALA A 576 29.67 -6.73 -14.34
N LEU A 577 28.98 -6.06 -13.41
CA LEU A 577 29.39 -5.94 -12.00
C LEU A 577 28.40 -6.65 -11.06
N GLY A 578 27.14 -6.88 -11.47
CA GLY A 578 26.18 -7.68 -10.71
C GLY A 578 24.73 -7.45 -11.15
N SER A 579 23.91 -6.84 -10.30
CA SER A 579 22.59 -6.35 -10.73
C SER A 579 22.77 -5.04 -11.51
N ASP A 580 23.19 -5.14 -12.76
CA ASP A 580 23.51 -3.98 -13.60
C ASP A 580 22.23 -3.28 -14.09
N MET A 581 22.19 -1.95 -14.02
CA MET A 581 21.11 -1.17 -14.63
C MET A 581 21.40 -0.94 -16.11
N VAL A 582 20.43 -1.23 -16.98
CA VAL A 582 20.40 -0.74 -18.36
C VAL A 582 19.53 0.51 -18.43
N GLN A 583 20.09 1.58 -18.99
CA GLN A 583 19.38 2.79 -19.38
C GLN A 583 19.36 2.87 -20.91
N ILE A 584 18.17 2.96 -21.51
CA ILE A 584 18.00 3.37 -22.90
C ILE A 584 17.32 4.73 -22.91
N ARG A 585 18.00 5.74 -23.45
CA ARG A 585 17.45 7.06 -23.71
C ARG A 585 17.17 7.20 -25.20
N ILE A 586 16.01 7.74 -25.55
CA ILE A 586 15.67 8.16 -26.90
C ILE A 586 15.52 9.68 -26.87
N SER A 587 16.13 10.39 -27.82
CA SER A 587 16.05 11.86 -27.92
C SER A 587 15.75 12.28 -29.35
N GLY A 588 14.95 13.33 -29.55
CA GLY A 588 14.64 13.87 -30.88
C GLY A 588 14.12 15.31 -30.83
N ASP A 589 13.77 15.86 -31.99
CA ASP A 589 13.16 17.19 -32.07
C ASP A 589 11.79 17.20 -31.35
N PRO A 590 11.61 17.99 -30.27
CA PRO A 590 10.37 18.01 -29.50
C PRO A 590 9.18 18.54 -30.31
N ARG A 591 9.37 19.16 -31.47
CA ARG A 591 8.26 19.72 -32.26
C ARG A 591 7.42 18.67 -32.99
N ALA A 592 7.73 17.39 -32.83
CA ALA A 592 7.08 16.28 -33.51
C ALA A 592 6.80 15.09 -32.59
N SER A 593 5.68 14.41 -32.85
CA SER A 593 5.35 13.13 -32.22
C SER A 593 5.87 12.01 -33.13
N VAL A 594 6.71 11.11 -32.60
CA VAL A 594 7.27 9.97 -33.34
C VAL A 594 6.91 8.67 -32.62
N LEU A 595 6.30 7.75 -33.37
CA LEU A 595 6.03 6.39 -32.92
C LEU A 595 7.24 5.51 -33.25
N PHE A 596 7.90 5.01 -32.22
CA PHE A 596 8.92 3.98 -32.31
C PHE A 596 8.31 2.62 -31.96
N TRP A 597 8.64 1.60 -32.75
CA TRP A 597 8.37 0.22 -32.40
C TRP A 597 9.65 -0.40 -31.86
N PHE A 598 9.49 -1.34 -30.95
CA PHE A 598 10.55 -2.18 -30.41
C PHE A 598 10.17 -3.63 -30.68
N ASP A 599 11.17 -4.49 -30.94
CA ASP A 599 10.94 -5.92 -31.14
C ASP A 599 11.34 -6.65 -29.87
N ASN A 600 12.64 -6.56 -29.56
CA ASN A 600 13.28 -7.30 -28.50
C ASN A 600 14.54 -6.57 -27.99
N PHE A 601 14.78 -6.70 -26.69
CA PHE A 601 16.08 -6.47 -26.06
C PHE A 601 16.68 -7.83 -25.70
N VAL A 602 17.69 -8.27 -26.46
CA VAL A 602 18.29 -9.61 -26.32
C VAL A 602 19.62 -9.51 -25.59
N ILE A 603 19.70 -10.12 -24.40
CA ILE A 603 20.91 -10.16 -23.57
C ILE A 603 21.56 -11.53 -23.71
N THR A 604 22.55 -11.65 -24.58
CA THR A 604 23.22 -12.95 -24.84
C THR A 604 24.33 -13.22 -23.82
N LYS A 605 24.29 -14.39 -23.17
CA LYS A 605 25.31 -14.83 -22.21
C LYS A 605 26.59 -15.28 -22.91
N ALA A 606 27.70 -14.64 -22.54
CA ALA A 606 29.09 -15.02 -22.79
C ALA A 606 29.53 -15.17 -24.26
N VAL A 607 30.26 -14.16 -24.74
CA VAL A 607 31.35 -14.38 -25.70
C VAL A 607 32.63 -14.56 -24.88
N ALA A 608 33.32 -15.69 -25.02
CA ALA A 608 34.62 -15.87 -24.36
C ALA A 608 35.61 -14.79 -24.84
N PRO A 609 36.45 -14.22 -23.96
CA PRO A 609 37.44 -13.23 -24.37
C PRO A 609 38.38 -13.84 -25.43
N PRO A 610 38.79 -13.06 -26.46
CA PRO A 610 39.69 -13.57 -27.47
C PRO A 610 40.99 -14.06 -26.80
N PRO A 611 41.53 -15.23 -27.19
CA PRO A 611 42.75 -15.74 -26.58
C PRO A 611 43.89 -14.72 -26.77
N PRO A 612 44.74 -14.52 -25.76
CA PRO A 612 45.82 -13.55 -25.86
C PRO A 612 46.70 -13.89 -27.06
N GLN A 613 46.89 -12.91 -27.94
CA GLN A 613 47.83 -13.03 -29.06
C GLN A 613 49.23 -13.34 -28.48
N PRO A 614 49.94 -14.37 -28.94
CA PRO A 614 51.33 -14.56 -28.56
C PRO A 614 52.16 -13.35 -29.02
N ALA A 615 53.06 -12.90 -28.15
CA ALA A 615 53.85 -11.68 -28.30
C ALA A 615 54.92 -11.76 -29.40
#